data_AF-G7HZ28-F1
#
_entry.id   AF-G7HZ28-F1
#
_cell.length_a   1.000
_cell.length_b   1.000
_cell.length_c   1.000
_cell.angle_alpha   90.00
_cell.angle_beta   90.00
_cell.angle_gamma   90.00
#
_symmetry.space_group_name_H-M   'P 1'
#
loop_
_entity.id
_entity.type
_entity.pdbx_description
1 polymer ?
#
loop_
_entity_poly.entity_id
_entity_poly.type
_entity_poly.pdbx_seq_one_letter_code
_entity_poly.pdbx_strand_id
1 'polypeptide(L)'
;MSQFAKIAELSAEKREKIRSRGKSKARRADTIGHLGPEAVVAFVDDEMDSKAKHRARIHLVHCDECRDEIYTQRGTSEWVRHCNIESQVRAPRDLLRKLASIGNLDARDRSFSMEEEHEPATRQDFFDKLEMVVRAIKHNQRGNE
;
A
#
# COMPACT_ATOMS: atom_id res chain seq x y z
N MET A 1 -45.78 3.03 11.21
CA MET A 1 -45.86 4.42 10.70
C MET A 1 -44.45 4.97 10.58
N SER A 2 -44.03 5.18 9.34
CA SER A 2 -42.65 5.10 8.85
C SER A 2 -41.78 6.32 9.20
N GLN A 3 -40.60 6.09 9.78
CA GLN A 3 -39.58 7.13 10.04
C GLN A 3 -39.06 7.81 8.75
N PHE A 4 -39.42 7.29 7.58
CA PHE A 4 -39.07 7.85 6.28
C PHE A 4 -39.91 9.09 5.88
N ALA A 5 -41.06 9.34 6.52
CA ALA A 5 -41.96 10.44 6.13
C ALA A 5 -41.54 11.83 6.66
N LYS A 6 -40.68 11.92 7.67
CA LYS A 6 -40.43 13.17 8.42
C LYS A 6 -39.37 14.09 7.80
N ILE A 7 -38.68 13.65 6.75
CA ILE A 7 -37.63 14.42 6.05
C ILE A 7 -38.25 15.35 4.98
N ALA A 8 -39.48 15.04 4.54
CA ALA A 8 -40.19 15.75 3.48
C ALA A 8 -40.76 17.12 3.92
N GLU A 9 -40.92 17.39 5.21
CA GLU A 9 -41.52 18.64 5.75
C GLU A 9 -40.49 19.68 6.27
N LEU A 10 -39.19 19.42 6.09
CA LEU A 10 -38.14 20.32 6.60
C LEU A 10 -37.95 21.54 5.69
N SER A 11 -37.88 22.74 6.28
CA SER A 11 -37.59 24.00 5.57
C SER A 11 -36.26 23.91 4.80
N ALA A 12 -36.16 24.66 3.70
CA ALA A 12 -35.02 24.63 2.79
C ALA A 12 -33.68 24.88 3.51
N GLU A 13 -33.65 25.80 4.48
CA GLU A 13 -32.46 26.10 5.28
C GLU A 13 -32.02 24.92 6.16
N LYS A 14 -32.97 24.20 6.74
CA LYS A 14 -32.69 23.05 7.61
C LYS A 14 -32.21 21.86 6.79
N ARG A 15 -32.72 21.71 5.56
CA ARG A 15 -32.21 20.75 4.57
C ARG A 15 -30.78 21.07 4.15
N GLU A 16 -30.47 22.34 3.90
CA GLU A 16 -29.11 22.76 3.54
C GLU A 16 -28.12 22.53 4.68
N LYS A 17 -28.52 22.79 5.93
CA LYS A 17 -27.69 22.53 7.10
C LYS A 17 -27.45 21.04 7.36
N ILE A 18 -28.45 20.19 7.08
CA ILE A 18 -28.29 18.73 7.15
C ILE A 18 -27.36 18.27 6.01
N ARG A 19 -27.51 18.83 4.80
CA ARG A 19 -26.66 18.55 3.65
C ARG A 19 -25.20 18.95 3.89
N SER A 20 -24.95 20.13 4.43
CA SER A 20 -23.59 20.61 4.73
C SER A 20 -22.92 19.82 5.85
N ARG A 21 -23.66 19.45 6.90
CA ARG A 21 -23.14 18.55 7.95
C ARG A 21 -22.86 17.14 7.43
N GLY A 22 -23.71 16.63 6.54
CA GLY A 22 -23.46 15.37 5.81
C GLY A 22 -22.18 15.45 4.97
N LYS A 23 -21.96 16.57 4.26
CA LYS A 23 -20.78 16.83 3.43
C LYS A 23 -19.49 16.90 4.25
N SER A 24 -19.50 17.60 5.38
CA SER A 24 -18.34 17.69 6.28
C SER A 24 -18.05 16.38 7.00
N LYS A 25 -19.07 15.56 7.27
CA LYS A 25 -18.91 14.23 7.89
C LYS A 25 -18.43 13.20 6.87
N ALA A 26 -18.87 13.28 5.61
CA ALA A 26 -18.37 12.47 4.50
C ALA A 26 -16.88 12.75 4.22
N ARG A 27 -16.45 14.02 4.22
CA ARG A 27 -15.01 14.40 4.08
C ARG A 27 -14.09 13.84 5.16
N ARG A 28 -14.63 13.47 6.33
CA ARG A 28 -13.86 12.87 7.44
C ARG A 28 -13.92 11.34 7.43
N ALA A 29 -14.84 10.75 6.65
CA ALA A 29 -15.07 9.31 6.54
C ALA A 29 -14.64 8.75 5.17
N ASP A 30 -14.23 9.61 4.24
CA ASP A 30 -13.57 9.23 3.01
C ASP A 30 -12.17 8.68 3.33
N THR A 31 -12.04 7.36 3.21
CA THR A 31 -10.79 6.62 3.39
C THR A 31 -9.99 6.52 2.09
N ILE A 32 -10.52 7.11 1.01
CA ILE A 32 -9.89 7.29 -0.32
C ILE A 32 -9.80 8.81 -0.58
N GLY A 33 -9.16 9.52 0.35
CA GLY A 33 -8.47 10.75 -0.04
C GLY A 33 -7.28 10.38 -0.91
N HIS A 34 -6.98 11.20 -1.92
CA HIS A 34 -5.75 11.08 -2.71
C HIS A 34 -4.53 10.91 -1.80
N LEU A 35 -3.48 10.29 -2.33
CA LEU A 35 -2.20 10.26 -1.63
C LEU A 35 -1.78 11.70 -1.32
N GLY A 36 -1.46 11.98 -0.05
CA GLY A 36 -0.87 13.27 0.31
C GLY A 36 0.47 13.46 -0.42
N PRO A 37 0.92 14.70 -0.64
CA PRO A 37 2.17 14.97 -1.37
C PRO A 37 3.37 14.25 -0.75
N GLU A 38 3.47 14.21 0.58
CA GLU A 38 4.51 13.47 1.31
C GLU A 38 4.46 11.96 1.02
N ALA A 39 3.26 11.39 0.85
CA ALA A 39 3.09 9.99 0.49
C ALA A 39 3.48 9.74 -0.99
N VAL A 40 3.21 10.69 -1.89
CA VAL A 40 3.66 10.58 -3.29
C VAL A 40 5.19 10.57 -3.36
N VAL A 41 5.87 11.49 -2.67
CA VAL A 41 7.34 11.55 -2.63
C VAL A 41 7.93 10.28 -2.01
N ALA A 42 7.45 9.88 -0.82
CA ALA A 42 7.96 8.68 -0.16
C ALA A 42 7.71 7.39 -0.98
N PHE A 43 6.63 7.33 -1.76
CA PHE A 43 6.38 6.20 -2.65
C PHE A 43 7.35 6.17 -3.84
N VAL A 44 7.69 7.34 -4.40
CA VAL A 44 8.61 7.48 -5.53
C VAL A 44 10.05 7.15 -5.15
N ASP A 45 10.50 7.62 -3.99
CA ASP A 45 11.88 7.43 -3.50
C ASP A 45 12.08 6.09 -2.75
N ASP A 46 11.03 5.26 -2.68
CA ASP A 46 11.01 3.97 -1.99
C ASP A 46 11.30 4.03 -0.48
N GLU A 47 10.80 5.08 0.17
CA GLU A 47 10.99 5.34 1.60
C GLU A 47 9.78 4.89 2.46
N MET A 48 8.75 4.31 1.84
CA MET A 48 7.59 3.78 2.54
C MET A 48 7.87 2.42 3.21
N ASP A 49 7.30 2.22 4.40
CA ASP A 49 7.20 0.88 4.98
C ASP A 49 6.38 -0.07 4.08
N SER A 50 6.61 -1.38 4.22
CA SER A 50 6.00 -2.40 3.37
C SER A 50 4.47 -2.35 3.35
N LYS A 51 3.84 -2.04 4.49
CA LYS A 51 2.38 -1.95 4.63
C LYS A 51 1.84 -0.69 3.98
N ALA A 52 2.49 0.47 4.19
CA ALA A 52 2.12 1.71 3.51
C ALA A 52 2.29 1.61 1.99
N LYS A 53 3.42 1.05 1.52
CA LYS A 53 3.69 0.83 0.09
C LYS A 53 2.65 -0.07 -0.56
N HIS A 54 2.21 -1.13 0.13
CA HIS A 54 1.14 -2.01 -0.36
C HIS A 54 -0.20 -1.29 -0.51
N ARG A 55 -0.61 -0.49 0.49
CA ARG A 55 -1.84 0.31 0.39
C ARG A 55 -1.76 1.34 -0.74
N ALA A 56 -0.61 2.00 -0.91
CA ALA A 56 -0.39 2.95 -2.00
C ALA A 56 -0.56 2.25 -3.35
N ARG A 57 0.04 1.07 -3.56
CA ARG A 57 -0.15 0.29 -4.79
C ARG A 57 -1.63 -0.02 -5.07
N ILE A 58 -2.39 -0.45 -4.06
CA ILE A 58 -3.83 -0.71 -4.22
C ILE A 58 -4.56 0.57 -4.62
N HIS A 59 -4.26 1.70 -3.97
CA HIS A 59 -4.88 2.99 -4.30
C HIS A 59 -4.59 3.39 -5.76
N LEU A 60 -3.35 3.21 -6.22
CA LEU A 60 -2.97 3.51 -7.60
C LEU A 60 -3.74 2.69 -8.62
N VAL A 61 -4.13 1.44 -8.33
CA VAL A 61 -4.97 0.65 -9.24
C VAL A 61 -6.34 1.29 -9.47
N HIS A 62 -6.81 2.15 -8.56
CA HIS A 62 -8.15 2.72 -8.60
C HIS A 62 -8.20 4.24 -8.81
N CYS A 63 -7.08 4.95 -8.70
CA CYS A 63 -7.02 6.40 -8.83
C CYS A 63 -6.02 6.84 -9.90
N ASP A 64 -6.52 7.38 -11.01
CA ASP A 64 -5.68 7.87 -12.12
C ASP A 64 -4.94 9.17 -11.75
N GLU A 65 -5.55 10.07 -10.98
CA GLU A 65 -4.94 11.33 -10.54
C GLU A 65 -3.64 11.08 -9.74
N CYS A 66 -3.65 10.13 -8.81
CA CYS A 66 -2.44 9.77 -8.06
C CYS A 66 -1.39 9.03 -8.90
N ARG A 67 -1.79 8.38 -10.01
CA ARG A 67 -0.79 7.85 -10.96
C ARG A 67 -0.08 8.99 -11.67
N ASP A 68 -0.84 9.98 -12.15
CA ASP A 68 -0.29 11.13 -12.89
C ASP A 68 0.67 11.95 -12.01
N GLU A 69 0.32 12.15 -10.74
CA GLU A 69 1.22 12.79 -9.76
C GLU A 69 2.52 12.00 -9.57
N ILE A 70 2.45 10.67 -9.44
CA ILE A 70 3.64 9.80 -9.34
C ILE A 70 4.49 9.85 -10.60
N TYR A 71 3.88 9.84 -11.79
CA TYR A 71 4.62 9.97 -13.05
C TYR A 71 5.37 11.29 -13.11
N THR A 72 4.71 12.39 -12.72
CA THR A 72 5.30 13.72 -12.68
C THR A 72 6.47 13.79 -11.69
N GLN A 73 6.29 13.23 -10.48
CA GLN A 73 7.31 13.24 -9.44
C GLN A 73 8.50 12.34 -9.80
N ARG A 74 8.28 11.20 -10.46
CA ARG A 74 9.36 10.35 -11.01
C ARG A 74 10.18 11.10 -12.05
N GLY A 75 9.54 11.73 -13.02
CA GLY A 75 10.24 12.53 -14.03
C GLY A 75 11.06 13.65 -13.41
N THR A 76 10.54 14.28 -12.36
CA THR A 76 11.25 15.32 -11.60
C THR A 76 12.47 14.76 -10.87
N SER A 77 12.33 13.63 -10.16
CA SER A 77 13.42 12.96 -9.45
C SER A 77 14.51 12.50 -10.42
N GLU A 78 14.14 11.92 -11.57
CA GLU A 78 15.08 11.54 -12.62
C GLU A 78 15.81 12.75 -13.21
N TRP A 79 15.09 13.83 -13.50
CA TRP A 79 15.69 15.07 -14.01
C TRP A 79 16.74 15.63 -13.04
N VAL A 80 16.43 15.70 -11.75
CA VAL A 80 17.38 16.15 -10.72
C VAL A 80 18.63 15.24 -10.68
N ARG A 81 18.44 13.91 -10.76
CA ARG A 81 19.55 12.96 -10.81
C ARG A 81 20.44 13.18 -12.04
N HIS A 82 19.85 13.50 -13.19
CA HIS A 82 20.59 13.78 -14.42
C HIS A 82 21.39 15.09 -14.36
N CYS A 83 20.85 16.15 -13.75
CA CYS A 83 21.58 17.40 -13.54
C CYS A 83 22.84 17.22 -12.67
N ASN A 84 22.82 16.25 -11.73
CA ASN A 84 23.98 15.97 -10.87
C ASN A 84 25.11 15.19 -11.58
N ILE A 85 24.90 14.70 -12.81
CA ILE A 85 25.92 13.94 -13.55
C ILE A 85 27.06 14.85 -14.03
N GLU A 86 26.76 16.13 -14.29
CA GLU A 86 27.76 17.11 -14.76
C GLU A 86 28.58 17.72 -13.62
N SER A 87 28.04 17.78 -12.40
CA SER A 87 28.67 18.40 -11.23
C SER A 87 29.41 17.39 -10.34
N GLN A 88 30.66 17.05 -10.67
CA GLN A 88 31.75 16.57 -9.78
C GLN A 88 31.51 15.45 -8.74
N VAL A 89 30.31 14.91 -8.54
CA VAL A 89 30.03 13.86 -7.55
C VAL A 89 30.20 12.51 -8.24
N ARG A 90 31.40 11.94 -8.17
CA ARG A 90 31.70 10.59 -8.67
C ARG A 90 32.05 9.64 -7.53
N ALA A 91 31.60 8.40 -7.66
CA ALA A 91 32.03 7.33 -6.77
C ALA A 91 33.56 7.14 -6.83
N PRO A 92 34.24 6.89 -5.70
CA PRO A 92 35.68 6.61 -5.69
C PRO A 92 36.03 5.43 -6.61
N ARG A 93 37.14 5.52 -7.34
CA ARG A 93 37.58 4.51 -8.33
C ARG A 93 37.73 3.11 -7.72
N ASP A 94 38.17 3.02 -6.47
CA ASP A 94 38.34 1.73 -5.80
C ASP A 94 37.01 1.06 -5.45
N LEU A 95 35.96 1.83 -5.18
CA LEU A 95 34.60 1.30 -5.01
C LEU A 95 34.10 0.73 -6.33
N LEU A 96 34.27 1.45 -7.44
CA LEU A 96 33.88 0.98 -8.77
C LEU A 96 34.61 -0.32 -9.14
N ARG A 97 35.91 -0.43 -8.82
CA ARG A 97 36.70 -1.64 -9.03
C ARG A 97 36.17 -2.83 -8.21
N LYS A 98 35.82 -2.60 -6.94
CA LYS A 98 35.22 -3.63 -6.07
C LYS A 98 33.85 -4.06 -6.59
N LEU A 99 32.96 -3.13 -6.94
CA LEU A 99 31.65 -3.44 -7.50
C LEU A 99 31.75 -4.25 -8.81
N ALA A 100 32.71 -3.91 -9.69
CA ALA A 100 32.97 -4.67 -10.90
C ALA A 100 33.46 -6.11 -10.64
N SER A 101 34.05 -6.39 -9.48
CA SER A 101 34.43 -7.75 -9.09
C SER A 101 33.26 -8.59 -8.58
N ILE A 102 32.22 -7.97 -8.00
CA ILE A 102 31.06 -8.70 -7.46
C ILE A 102 30.31 -9.42 -8.58
N GLY A 103 30.03 -8.75 -9.71
CA GLY A 103 29.38 -9.39 -10.86
C GLY A 103 30.20 -10.49 -11.54
N ASN A 104 31.51 -10.59 -11.24
CA ASN A 104 32.38 -11.65 -11.74
C ASN A 104 32.42 -12.89 -10.83
N LEU A 105 31.88 -12.80 -9.60
CA LEU A 105 31.77 -13.95 -8.69
C LEU A 105 30.62 -14.90 -9.11
N ASP A 106 29.58 -14.35 -9.76
CA ASP A 106 28.37 -15.09 -10.17
C ASP A 106 28.58 -16.10 -11.30
N ALA A 107 29.70 -16.05 -12.02
CA ALA A 107 30.00 -17.01 -13.10
C ALA A 107 30.58 -18.34 -12.60
N ARG A 108 31.12 -18.40 -11.38
CA ARG A 108 31.79 -19.60 -10.84
C ARG A 108 31.09 -20.25 -9.66
N ASP A 109 30.05 -19.63 -9.11
CA ASP A 109 29.39 -20.11 -7.89
C ASP A 109 27.86 -19.95 -7.92
N ARG A 110 27.22 -20.31 -9.03
CA ARG A 110 25.75 -20.45 -9.10
C ARG A 110 25.26 -21.77 -8.46
N SER A 111 25.74 -22.06 -7.26
CA SER A 111 25.01 -22.89 -6.29
C SER A 111 24.44 -22.01 -5.18
N PHE A 112 23.77 -20.92 -5.55
CA PHE A 112 22.82 -20.28 -4.66
C PHE A 112 21.45 -20.92 -4.92
N SER A 113 21.12 -21.91 -4.08
CA SER A 113 19.73 -22.31 -3.85
C SER A 113 18.98 -21.09 -3.32
N MET A 114 18.23 -20.46 -4.21
CA MET A 114 17.24 -19.44 -3.85
C MET A 114 16.08 -20.16 -3.16
N GLU A 115 16.26 -20.49 -1.90
CA GLU A 115 15.16 -20.83 -1.02
C GLU A 115 14.52 -19.52 -0.57
N GLU A 116 13.74 -18.94 -1.48
CA GLU A 116 12.58 -18.16 -1.07
C GLU A 116 11.58 -19.20 -0.54
N GLU A 117 11.74 -19.57 0.73
CA GLU A 117 10.82 -20.44 1.47
C GLU A 117 9.46 -19.73 1.57
N HIS A 118 8.67 -19.85 0.51
CA HIS A 118 7.24 -20.00 0.69
C HIS A 118 7.04 -21.46 1.09
N GLU A 119 7.21 -21.76 2.39
CA GLU A 119 6.97 -23.10 2.91
C GLU A 119 5.58 -23.57 2.43
N PRO A 120 5.51 -24.62 1.60
CA PRO A 120 4.22 -25.18 1.23
C PRO A 120 3.67 -25.84 2.48
N ALA A 121 2.52 -25.31 2.95
CA ALA A 121 1.82 -25.78 4.16
C ALA A 121 1.98 -27.30 4.33
N THR A 122 2.70 -27.67 5.37
CA THR A 122 3.02 -29.05 5.69
C THR A 122 1.73 -29.83 5.99
N ARG A 123 1.78 -31.16 5.94
CA ARG A 123 0.62 -32.00 6.27
C ARG A 123 0.07 -31.71 7.68
N GLN A 124 0.92 -31.25 8.61
CA GLN A 124 0.49 -30.80 9.94
C GLN A 124 -0.39 -29.54 9.88
N ASP A 125 -0.07 -28.56 9.02
CA ASP A 125 -0.84 -27.31 8.89
C ASP A 125 -2.29 -27.55 8.42
N PHE A 126 -2.52 -28.61 7.64
CA PHE A 126 -3.87 -29.02 7.24
C PHE A 126 -4.67 -29.59 8.41
N PHE A 127 -4.04 -30.40 9.27
CA PHE A 127 -4.70 -30.94 10.45
C PHE A 127 -4.95 -29.87 11.52
N ASP A 128 -4.04 -28.92 11.69
CA ASP A 128 -4.20 -27.79 12.63
C ASP A 128 -5.36 -26.87 12.22
N LYS A 129 -5.50 -26.59 10.91
CA LYS A 129 -6.64 -25.84 10.37
C LYS A 129 -7.95 -26.61 10.58
N LEU A 130 -7.95 -27.93 10.39
CA LEU A 130 -9.14 -28.78 10.60
C LEU A 130 -9.53 -28.84 12.08
N GLU A 131 -8.56 -28.97 12.98
CA GLU A 131 -8.79 -28.93 14.43
C GLU A 131 -9.40 -27.58 14.85
N MET A 132 -8.87 -26.48 14.32
CA MET A 132 -9.38 -25.13 14.61
C MET A 132 -10.85 -24.97 14.18
N VAL A 133 -11.23 -25.52 13.03
CA VAL A 133 -12.63 -25.52 12.54
C VAL A 133 -13.54 -26.38 13.42
N VAL A 134 -13.09 -27.57 13.81
CA VAL A 134 -13.87 -28.47 14.69
C VAL A 134 -14.11 -27.81 16.06
N ARG A 135 -13.09 -27.13 16.61
CA ARG A 135 -13.21 -26.37 17.86
C ARG A 135 -14.21 -25.21 17.72
N ALA A 136 -14.21 -24.51 16.59
CA ALA A 136 -15.15 -23.41 16.34
C ALA A 136 -16.61 -23.91 16.26
N ILE A 137 -16.84 -25.05 15.58
CA ILE A 137 -18.18 -25.65 15.48
C ILE A 137 -18.67 -26.14 16.85
N LYS A 138 -17.80 -26.82 17.61
CA LYS A 138 -18.12 -27.30 18.96
C LYS A 138 -18.40 -26.17 19.94
N HIS A 139 -17.73 -25.02 19.79
CA HIS A 139 -17.99 -23.84 20.62
C HIS A 139 -19.32 -23.17 20.26
N ASN A 140 -19.73 -23.19 18.99
CA ASN A 140 -20.98 -22.58 18.55
C ASN A 140 -22.23 -23.41 18.93
N GLN A 141 -22.09 -24.73 19.06
CA GLN A 141 -23.18 -25.62 19.48
C GLN A 141 -23.50 -25.56 20.98
N ARG A 142 -22.59 -25.04 21.82
CA ARG A 142 -22.80 -24.87 23.28
C ARG A 142 -23.48 -23.55 23.66
N GLY A 143 -23.76 -22.68 22.69
CA GLY A 143 -24.46 -21.41 22.91
C GLY A 143 -25.94 -21.43 22.50
N ASN A 144 -26.50 -22.60 22.22
CA ASN A 144 -27.88 -22.77 21.72
C ASN A 144 -28.72 -23.72 22.61
N GLU A 145 -28.42 -23.75 23.90
CA GLU A 145 -29.33 -24.21 24.97
C GLU A 145 -29.82 -23.00 25.77
#